data_AF-A0A6P1T5U4-F1
#
_entry.id   AF-A0A6P1T5U4-F1
#
_cell.length_a   1.000
_cell.length_b   1.000
_cell.length_c   1.000
_cell.angle_alpha   90.00
_cell.angle_beta   90.00
_cell.angle_gamma   90.00
#
_symmetry.space_group_name_H-M   'P 1'
#
loop_
_entity.id
_entity.type
_entity.pdbx_description
1 polymer ?
#
loop_
_entity_poly.entity_id
_entity_poly.type
_entity_poly.pdbx_seq_one_letter_code
_entity_poly.pdbx_strand_id
1 'polypeptide(L)'
;MADGLIAIPAAASVSGIATCRPARLGLVGMHIVTKVTSGHGDKWIWSTFEHRANAPEAANAREINSLYAKDLFPGGCQSPQNTAAALLHDPDCPDCIPNAPHIGPALWAGKPPFAVSADGRPLQPAQITRCWKIFGPTRSTNSIWQAMLGTSPLANYMLISSQWRGANPDPIFPDGELPRYLTNTTMESFLQTDTSGTCLGCHATARTPEGAPADFTFLFR
;
A
#
# COMPACT_ATOMS: atom_id res chain seq x y z
N MET A 1 5.47 -9.10 16.08
CA MET A 1 4.12 -8.67 16.47
C MET A 1 4.20 -8.07 17.86
N ALA A 2 3.43 -7.01 18.11
CA ALA A 2 3.37 -6.33 19.39
C ALA A 2 1.91 -6.25 19.84
N ASP A 3 1.67 -6.21 21.14
CA ASP A 3 0.33 -5.95 21.66
C ASP A 3 0.09 -4.44 21.62
N GLY A 4 -1.10 -4.05 21.19
CA GLY A 4 -1.49 -2.66 21.05
C GLY A 4 -2.97 -2.46 21.29
N LEU A 5 -3.39 -1.19 21.25
CA LEU A 5 -4.78 -0.78 21.45
C LEU A 5 -5.29 -0.09 20.20
N ILE A 6 -6.38 -0.60 19.63
CA ILE A 6 -7.11 0.05 18.54
C ILE A 6 -8.18 0.93 19.17
N ALA A 7 -8.03 2.25 19.04
CA ALA A 7 -9.03 3.21 19.48
C ALA A 7 -10.02 3.49 18.34
N ILE A 8 -11.30 3.23 18.60
CA ILE A 8 -12.38 3.39 17.62
C ILE A 8 -13.31 4.47 18.18
N PRO A 9 -13.37 5.66 17.57
CA PRO A 9 -14.28 6.72 18.01
C PRO A 9 -15.74 6.32 17.75
N ALA A 10 -16.67 6.90 18.52
CA ALA A 10 -18.11 6.66 18.39
C ALA A 10 -18.62 6.80 16.95
N ALA A 11 -18.14 7.82 16.23
CA ALA A 11 -18.50 8.09 14.84
C ALA A 11 -18.05 7.01 13.85
N ALA A 12 -17.04 6.21 14.20
CA ALA A 12 -16.52 5.12 13.37
C ALA A 12 -17.03 3.74 13.82
N SER A 13 -17.92 3.68 14.82
CA SER A 13 -18.44 2.44 15.40
C SER A 13 -19.89 2.22 14.99
N VAL A 14 -20.25 0.99 14.58
CA VAL A 14 -21.64 0.66 14.21
C VAL A 14 -22.61 0.78 15.37
N SER A 15 -22.13 0.67 16.61
CA SER A 15 -22.96 0.87 17.81
C SER A 15 -23.11 2.33 18.22
N GLY A 16 -22.38 3.25 17.58
CA GLY A 16 -22.27 4.65 18.01
C GLY A 16 -21.54 4.85 19.33
N ILE A 17 -20.87 3.81 19.87
CA ILE A 17 -20.14 3.86 21.14
C ILE A 17 -18.65 3.77 20.85
N ALA A 18 -17.88 4.71 21.41
CA ALA A 18 -16.43 4.69 21.35
C ALA A 18 -15.89 3.46 22.11
N THR A 19 -14.94 2.75 21.51
CA THR A 19 -14.38 1.54 22.11
C THR A 19 -12.87 1.47 21.88
N CYS A 20 -12.17 0.89 22.84
CA CYS A 20 -10.75 0.58 22.74
C CYS A 20 -10.59 -0.93 22.78
N ARG A 21 -9.86 -1.48 21.81
CA ARG A 21 -9.71 -2.93 21.66
C ARG A 21 -8.26 -3.35 21.73
N PRO A 22 -7.87 -4.17 22.73
CA PRO A 22 -6.58 -4.83 22.72
C PRO A 22 -6.48 -5.72 21.48
N ALA A 23 -5.39 -5.60 20.74
CA ALA A 23 -5.14 -6.39 19.55
C ALA A 23 -3.66 -6.72 19.41
N ARG A 24 -3.38 -7.87 18.80
CA ARG A 24 -2.05 -8.22 18.33
C ARG A 24 -1.82 -7.50 17.00
N LEU A 25 -0.85 -6.59 16.97
CA LEU A 25 -0.53 -5.81 15.78
C LEU A 25 0.65 -6.43 15.02
N GLY A 26 0.51 -6.44 13.70
CA GLY A 26 1.54 -6.78 12.73
C GLY A 26 1.84 -5.59 11.82
N LEU A 27 3.11 -5.40 11.47
CA LEU A 27 3.49 -4.43 10.46
C LEU A 27 3.10 -5.01 9.09
N VAL A 28 2.37 -4.24 8.28
CA VAL A 28 1.96 -4.68 6.94
C VAL A 28 2.81 -4.02 5.85
N GLY A 29 3.28 -2.79 6.07
CA GLY A 29 4.20 -2.09 5.19
C GLY A 29 4.94 -0.99 5.94
N MET A 30 6.03 -0.51 5.36
CA MET A 30 6.78 0.61 5.91
C MET A 30 7.49 1.40 4.82
N HIS A 31 7.72 2.67 5.13
CA HIS A 31 8.56 3.56 4.36
C HIS A 31 9.85 3.84 5.11
N ILE A 32 10.99 3.69 4.43
CA ILE A 32 12.31 4.11 4.93
C ILE A 32 12.79 5.22 4.01
N VAL A 33 13.00 6.40 4.60
CA VAL A 33 13.31 7.61 3.87
C VAL A 33 14.68 8.11 4.32
N THR A 34 15.56 8.39 3.36
CA THR A 34 16.90 8.93 3.65
C THR A 34 17.17 10.18 2.85
N LYS A 35 17.73 11.20 3.51
CA LYS A 35 18.23 12.39 2.84
C LYS A 35 19.56 12.03 2.19
N VAL A 36 19.78 12.52 0.97
CA VAL A 36 21.05 12.32 0.26
C VAL A 36 21.70 13.67 -0.01
N THR A 37 23.03 13.72 0.14
CA THR A 37 23.83 14.94 -0.03
C THR A 37 24.24 15.17 -1.50
N SER A 38 24.25 14.12 -2.32
CA SER A 38 24.48 14.16 -3.77
C SER A 38 23.97 12.87 -4.42
N GLY A 39 23.60 12.92 -5.70
CA GLY A 39 23.00 11.81 -6.45
C GLY A 39 21.84 12.28 -7.34
N HIS A 40 21.04 11.35 -7.88
CA HIS A 40 19.88 11.64 -8.75
C HIS A 40 18.72 12.40 -8.06
N GLY A 41 18.97 13.25 -7.06
CA GLY A 41 17.99 14.14 -6.46
C GLY A 41 18.47 14.75 -5.13
N ASP A 42 18.54 16.07 -5.04
CA ASP A 42 19.07 16.84 -3.90
C ASP A 42 18.14 16.85 -2.66
N LYS A 43 17.34 15.79 -2.49
CA LYS A 43 16.21 15.72 -1.57
C LYS A 43 16.23 14.40 -0.81
N TRP A 44 15.45 13.42 -1.26
CA TRP A 44 15.15 12.21 -0.52
C TRP A 44 15.11 11.01 -1.44
N ILE A 45 15.56 9.86 -0.92
CA ILE A 45 15.25 8.54 -1.46
C ILE A 45 14.20 7.93 -0.55
N TRP A 46 13.08 7.52 -1.13
CA TRP A 46 11.94 6.92 -0.46
C TRP A 46 11.84 5.45 -0.83
N SER A 47 12.08 4.56 0.12
CA SER A 47 11.99 3.12 -0.11
C SER A 47 10.75 2.55 0.53
N THR A 48 9.94 1.83 -0.24
CA THR A 48 8.71 1.19 0.25
C THR A 48 8.85 -0.31 0.36
N PHE A 49 8.49 -0.82 1.54
CA PHE A 49 8.58 -2.22 1.89
C PHE A 49 7.19 -2.75 2.25
N GLU A 50 6.97 -4.02 1.94
CA GLU A 50 5.71 -4.69 2.22
C GLU A 50 5.94 -6.10 2.74
N HIS A 51 5.06 -6.56 3.60
CA HIS A 51 5.02 -7.97 3.97
C HIS A 51 4.68 -8.82 2.74
N ARG A 52 5.44 -9.91 2.52
CA ARG A 52 5.33 -10.77 1.33
C ARG A 52 3.95 -11.42 1.18
N ALA A 53 3.24 -11.58 2.29
CA ALA A 53 1.90 -12.17 2.32
C ALA A 53 0.75 -11.14 2.21
N ASN A 54 1.01 -9.86 1.95
CA ASN A 54 -0.06 -8.85 1.88
C ASN A 54 -1.04 -9.09 0.74
N ALA A 55 -0.51 -9.11 -0.49
CA ALA A 55 -1.30 -9.14 -1.70
C ALA A 55 -0.52 -9.86 -2.81
N PRO A 56 -1.21 -10.66 -3.64
CA PRO A 56 -0.59 -11.31 -4.79
C PRO A 56 -0.40 -10.33 -5.95
N GLU A 57 0.40 -10.72 -6.93
CA GLU A 57 0.53 -10.00 -8.20
C GLU A 57 -0.70 -10.27 -9.10
N ALA A 58 -1.27 -9.21 -9.66
CA ALA A 58 -2.40 -9.32 -10.58
C ALA A 58 -2.03 -10.12 -11.85
N ALA A 59 -2.98 -10.86 -12.43
CA ALA A 59 -2.71 -11.64 -13.65
C ALA A 59 -2.23 -10.79 -14.83
N ASN A 60 -2.68 -9.54 -14.90
CA ASN A 60 -2.30 -8.56 -15.92
C ASN A 60 -1.28 -7.54 -15.41
N ALA A 61 -0.50 -7.86 -14.36
CA ALA A 61 0.46 -6.93 -13.80
C ALA A 61 1.49 -6.46 -14.84
N ARG A 62 1.85 -5.17 -14.75
CA ARG A 62 2.74 -4.51 -15.72
C ARG A 62 4.08 -4.13 -15.11
N GLU A 63 5.10 -4.04 -15.95
CA GLU A 63 6.39 -3.50 -15.53
C GLU A 63 6.27 -1.99 -15.26
N ILE A 64 7.00 -1.51 -14.24
CA ILE A 64 6.97 -0.10 -13.81
C ILE A 64 7.44 0.91 -14.87
N ASN A 65 8.08 0.43 -15.94
CA ASN A 65 8.55 1.24 -17.06
C ASN A 65 7.51 1.39 -18.19
N SER A 66 6.26 0.97 -17.98
CA SER A 66 5.17 1.06 -18.96
C SER A 66 4.62 2.50 -19.16
N LEU A 67 5.50 3.50 -19.15
CA LEU A 67 5.22 4.95 -19.10
C LEU A 67 4.42 5.49 -20.30
N TYR A 68 4.37 4.76 -21.41
CA TYR A 68 3.76 5.21 -22.67
C TYR A 68 2.42 4.54 -22.98
N ALA A 69 1.91 3.70 -22.09
CA ALA A 69 0.61 3.08 -22.29
C ALA A 69 -0.52 4.11 -22.09
N LYS A 70 -1.35 4.30 -23.12
CA LYS A 70 -2.52 5.21 -23.09
C LYS A 70 -3.53 4.82 -22.01
N ASP A 71 -3.74 3.52 -21.85
CA ASP A 71 -4.52 2.93 -20.76
C ASP A 71 -3.66 1.88 -20.06
N LEU A 72 -3.40 2.11 -18.77
CA LEU A 72 -2.53 1.27 -17.96
C LEU A 72 -3.20 -0.06 -17.63
N PHE A 73 -4.51 -0.08 -17.35
CA PHE A 73 -5.23 -1.29 -16.97
C PHE A 73 -6.68 -1.18 -17.45
N PRO A 74 -6.95 -1.44 -18.75
CA PRO A 74 -8.32 -1.46 -19.26
C PRO A 74 -9.14 -2.50 -18.50
N GLY A 75 -10.19 -2.05 -17.81
CA GLY A 75 -11.02 -2.92 -16.96
C GLY A 75 -10.43 -3.22 -15.57
N GLY A 76 -9.36 -2.52 -15.17
CA GLY A 76 -8.72 -2.67 -13.86
C GLY A 76 -7.71 -3.80 -13.77
N CYS A 77 -7.16 -3.98 -12.58
CA CYS A 77 -6.23 -5.07 -12.29
C CYS A 77 -7.03 -6.36 -12.07
N GLN A 78 -6.53 -7.45 -12.65
CA GLN A 78 -7.23 -8.74 -12.64
C GLN A 78 -6.83 -9.56 -11.42
N SER A 79 -7.73 -10.46 -11.00
CA SER A 79 -7.44 -11.44 -9.97
C SER A 79 -6.18 -12.23 -10.33
N PRO A 80 -5.35 -12.59 -9.35
CA PRO A 80 -4.12 -13.33 -9.59
C PRO A 80 -4.42 -14.70 -10.20
N GLN A 81 -3.49 -15.22 -11.01
CA GLN A 81 -3.56 -16.63 -11.44
C GLN A 81 -3.21 -17.59 -10.30
N ASN A 82 -2.40 -17.14 -9.34
CA ASN A 82 -2.02 -17.91 -8.17
C ASN A 82 -3.12 -17.82 -7.10
N THR A 83 -3.58 -18.97 -6.62
CA THR A 83 -4.65 -19.11 -5.62
C THR A 83 -4.13 -19.14 -4.18
N ALA A 84 -2.84 -18.88 -3.94
CA ALA A 84 -2.33 -18.79 -2.59
C ALA A 84 -2.99 -17.63 -1.83
N ALA A 85 -3.61 -17.95 -0.69
CA ALA A 85 -4.24 -16.95 0.17
C ALA A 85 -3.23 -15.88 0.61
N ALA A 86 -3.65 -14.61 0.49
CA ALA A 86 -2.92 -13.47 1.00
C ALA A 86 -3.75 -12.76 2.08
N LEU A 87 -3.10 -11.92 2.88
CA LEU A 87 -3.74 -11.20 3.96
C LEU A 87 -4.89 -10.30 3.48
N LEU A 88 -4.75 -9.71 2.29
CA LEU A 88 -5.68 -8.74 1.72
C LEU A 88 -6.40 -9.25 0.46
N HIS A 89 -6.22 -10.54 0.12
CA HIS A 89 -6.84 -11.17 -1.05
C HIS A 89 -7.33 -12.57 -0.70
N ASP A 90 -8.62 -12.79 -0.91
CA ASP A 90 -9.28 -14.07 -0.69
C ASP A 90 -9.61 -14.70 -2.05
N PRO A 91 -8.94 -15.81 -2.43
CA PRO A 91 -9.18 -16.48 -3.71
C PRO A 91 -10.59 -17.08 -3.82
N ASP A 92 -11.30 -17.28 -2.70
CA ASP A 92 -12.64 -17.85 -2.65
C ASP A 92 -13.74 -16.77 -2.84
N CYS A 93 -13.46 -15.74 -3.65
CA CYS A 93 -14.45 -14.76 -4.11
C CYS A 93 -14.33 -14.45 -5.61
N PRO A 94 -14.82 -15.34 -6.49
CA PRO A 94 -14.69 -15.18 -7.95
C PRO A 94 -15.47 -13.97 -8.52
N ASP A 95 -16.54 -13.55 -7.83
CA ASP A 95 -17.37 -12.41 -8.25
C ASP A 95 -16.87 -11.06 -7.69
N CYS A 96 -15.83 -11.07 -6.84
CA CYS A 96 -15.26 -9.85 -6.31
C CYS A 96 -14.38 -9.15 -7.36
N ILE A 97 -14.53 -7.83 -7.47
CA ILE A 97 -13.68 -7.00 -8.33
C ILE A 97 -12.40 -6.65 -7.56
N PRO A 98 -11.19 -6.97 -8.06
CA PRO A 98 -9.94 -6.61 -7.40
C PRO A 98 -9.75 -5.10 -7.24
N ASN A 99 -9.13 -4.70 -6.14
CA ASN A 99 -8.85 -3.30 -5.81
C ASN A 99 -10.10 -2.40 -5.85
N ALA A 100 -11.29 -2.94 -5.61
CA ALA A 100 -12.51 -2.16 -5.58
C ALA A 100 -12.72 -1.54 -4.18
N PRO A 101 -12.73 -0.20 -4.04
CA PRO A 101 -13.05 0.43 -2.76
C PRO A 101 -14.53 0.24 -2.43
N HIS A 102 -14.84 0.13 -1.13
CA HIS A 102 -16.23 0.20 -0.68
C HIS A 102 -16.80 1.61 -0.92
N ILE A 103 -17.98 1.68 -1.53
CA ILE A 103 -18.72 2.93 -1.72
C ILE A 103 -19.77 3.06 -0.62
N GLY A 104 -19.56 3.99 0.30
CA GLY A 104 -20.44 4.23 1.43
C GLY A 104 -19.69 4.26 2.77
N PRO A 105 -20.42 4.44 3.88
CA PRO A 105 -19.83 4.44 5.21
C PRO A 105 -19.33 3.04 5.59
N ALA A 106 -18.05 2.94 5.95
CA ALA A 106 -17.46 1.77 6.59
C ALA A 106 -17.30 2.02 8.08
N LEU A 107 -17.92 1.19 8.91
CA LEU A 107 -17.90 1.27 10.37
C LEU A 107 -17.28 0.02 10.98
N TRP A 108 -16.80 0.15 12.21
CA TRP A 108 -16.26 -0.94 13.01
C TRP A 108 -17.35 -1.65 13.82
N ALA A 109 -17.42 -2.97 13.67
CA ALA A 109 -18.24 -3.86 14.50
C ALA A 109 -17.48 -4.34 15.75
N GLY A 110 -18.23 -4.77 16.77
CA GLY A 110 -17.69 -5.33 18.00
C GLY A 110 -17.16 -6.78 17.87
N LYS A 111 -17.25 -7.40 16.70
CA LYS A 111 -16.71 -8.74 16.45
C LYS A 111 -16.40 -8.89 14.96
N PRO A 112 -15.47 -9.79 14.58
CA PRO A 112 -15.24 -10.11 13.18
C PRO A 112 -16.54 -10.58 12.49
N PRO A 113 -16.74 -10.24 11.20
CA PRO A 113 -15.92 -9.32 10.39
C PRO A 113 -16.06 -7.87 10.89
N PHE A 114 -14.91 -7.19 11.08
CA PHE A 114 -14.90 -5.89 11.75
C PHE A 114 -15.42 -4.75 10.88
N ALA A 115 -15.20 -4.79 9.57
CA ALA A 115 -15.71 -3.77 8.66
C ALA A 115 -17.15 -4.09 8.27
N VAL A 116 -18.08 -3.21 8.62
CA VAL A 116 -19.50 -3.32 8.32
C VAL A 116 -20.06 -2.03 7.72
N SER A 117 -21.16 -2.13 6.98
CA SER A 117 -21.96 -0.99 6.56
C SER A 117 -22.74 -0.37 7.72
N ALA A 118 -23.39 0.77 7.49
CA ALA A 118 -24.19 1.48 8.49
C ALA A 118 -25.35 0.64 9.09
N ASP A 119 -25.86 -0.34 8.36
CA ASP A 119 -26.88 -1.30 8.83
C ASP A 119 -26.29 -2.56 9.49
N GLY A 120 -24.96 -2.60 9.67
CA GLY A 120 -24.25 -3.67 10.36
C GLY A 120 -23.97 -4.92 9.52
N ARG A 121 -24.15 -4.87 8.20
CA ARG A 121 -23.81 -5.98 7.31
C ARG A 121 -22.30 -6.01 7.03
N PRO A 122 -21.66 -7.19 6.96
CA PRO A 122 -20.26 -7.30 6.56
C PRO A 122 -19.98 -6.63 5.21
N LEU A 123 -18.91 -5.86 5.14
CA LEU A 123 -18.44 -5.33 3.86
C LEU A 123 -17.75 -6.43 3.04
N GLN A 124 -17.89 -6.35 1.73
CA GLN A 124 -17.13 -7.19 0.80
C GLN A 124 -15.63 -6.88 0.92
N PRO A 125 -14.75 -7.89 0.91
CA PRO A 125 -13.31 -7.67 0.89
C PRO A 125 -12.89 -6.91 -0.37
N ALA A 126 -11.94 -6.00 -0.23
CA ALA A 126 -11.44 -5.18 -1.33
C ALA A 126 -10.61 -5.94 -2.38
N GLN A 127 -10.27 -7.21 -2.11
CA GLN A 127 -9.49 -8.09 -2.98
C GLN A 127 -8.22 -7.43 -3.53
N ILE A 128 -7.33 -7.02 -2.63
CA ILE A 128 -6.16 -6.23 -3.00
C ILE A 128 -5.18 -7.07 -3.82
N THR A 129 -4.79 -6.56 -4.98
CA THR A 129 -3.79 -7.16 -5.87
C THR A 129 -2.77 -6.10 -6.30
N ARG A 130 -1.52 -6.51 -6.50
CA ARG A 130 -0.47 -5.62 -7.00
C ARG A 130 -0.55 -5.52 -8.52
N CYS A 131 -0.82 -4.31 -9.02
CA CYS A 131 -0.89 -4.04 -10.46
C CYS A 131 0.49 -3.94 -11.12
N TRP A 132 1.53 -3.61 -10.36
CA TRP A 132 2.88 -3.38 -10.87
C TRP A 132 3.85 -4.47 -10.45
N LYS A 133 4.57 -5.04 -11.41
CA LYS A 133 5.67 -5.96 -11.13
C LYS A 133 6.78 -5.24 -10.37
N ILE A 134 7.34 -5.87 -9.35
CA ILE A 134 8.55 -5.39 -8.68
C ILE A 134 9.67 -5.38 -9.71
N PHE A 135 10.33 -4.25 -9.95
CA PHE A 135 11.36 -4.14 -10.98
C PHE A 135 12.46 -5.20 -10.84
N GLY A 136 12.93 -5.75 -11.97
CA GLY A 136 13.92 -6.84 -12.00
C GLY A 136 15.14 -6.61 -11.11
N PRO A 137 15.88 -5.49 -11.28
CA PRO A 137 16.98 -5.12 -10.40
C PRO A 137 16.59 -5.03 -8.91
N THR A 138 15.41 -4.54 -8.57
CA THR A 138 14.91 -4.51 -7.19
C THR A 138 14.70 -5.92 -6.64
N ARG A 139 14.16 -6.84 -7.44
CA ARG A 139 14.05 -8.27 -7.05
C ARG A 139 15.42 -8.90 -6.82
N SER A 140 16.41 -8.59 -7.67
CA SER A 140 17.79 -9.07 -7.49
C SER A 140 18.40 -8.54 -6.20
N THR A 141 18.27 -7.23 -5.92
CA THR A 141 18.73 -6.62 -4.67
C THR A 141 18.03 -7.24 -3.45
N ASN A 142 16.72 -7.44 -3.52
CA ASN A 142 15.98 -8.15 -2.48
C ASN A 142 16.59 -9.52 -2.20
N SER A 143 16.84 -10.33 -3.22
CA SER A 143 17.35 -11.69 -3.02
C SER A 143 18.67 -11.73 -2.23
N ILE A 144 19.57 -10.77 -2.50
CA ILE A 144 20.86 -10.63 -1.80
C ILE A 144 20.63 -10.35 -0.31
N TRP A 145 19.86 -9.31 0.02
CA TRP A 145 19.64 -8.93 1.42
C TRP A 145 18.81 -9.97 2.17
N GLN A 146 17.84 -10.58 1.51
CA GLN A 146 16.98 -11.61 2.09
C GLN A 146 17.76 -12.84 2.54
N ALA A 147 18.78 -13.23 1.77
CA ALA A 147 19.69 -14.30 2.17
C ALA A 147 20.48 -13.96 3.45
N MET A 148 20.66 -12.69 3.77
CA MET A 148 21.40 -12.22 4.95
C MET A 148 20.51 -12.00 6.18
N LEU A 149 19.19 -11.96 6.04
CA LEU A 149 18.27 -11.65 7.15
C LEU A 149 18.08 -12.81 8.13
N GLY A 150 18.43 -14.05 7.73
CA GLY A 150 18.32 -15.24 8.59
C GLY A 150 16.91 -15.39 9.19
N THR A 151 16.83 -15.49 10.51
CA THR A 151 15.55 -15.62 11.26
C THR A 151 14.97 -14.27 11.69
N SER A 152 15.50 -13.14 11.20
CA SER A 152 14.97 -11.82 11.52
C SER A 152 13.51 -11.71 11.06
N PRO A 153 12.62 -11.07 11.84
CA PRO A 153 11.26 -10.76 11.39
C PRO A 153 11.22 -10.03 10.04
N LEU A 154 12.27 -9.27 9.71
CA LEU A 154 12.41 -8.54 8.46
C LEU A 154 12.47 -9.46 7.22
N ALA A 155 12.80 -10.75 7.37
CA ALA A 155 12.78 -11.72 6.26
C ALA A 155 11.38 -11.87 5.62
N ASN A 156 10.32 -11.50 6.35
CA ASN A 156 8.95 -11.53 5.86
C ASN A 156 8.55 -10.29 5.02
N TYR A 157 9.43 -9.30 4.91
CA TYR A 157 9.17 -8.04 4.20
C TYR A 157 10.09 -7.90 3.01
N MET A 158 9.64 -7.34 1.90
CA MET A 158 10.45 -7.14 0.69
C MET A 158 10.40 -5.68 0.23
N LEU A 159 11.50 -5.19 -0.34
CA LEU A 159 11.54 -3.91 -1.03
C LEU A 159 10.67 -3.98 -2.29
N ILE A 160 9.72 -3.08 -2.44
CA ILE A 160 8.91 -2.99 -3.66
C ILE A 160 9.63 -2.10 -4.68
N SER A 161 10.09 -0.93 -4.25
CA SER A 161 11.00 -0.08 -5.00
C SER A 161 11.52 1.05 -4.11
N SER A 162 12.48 1.79 -4.66
CA SER A 162 12.93 3.07 -4.13
C SER A 162 12.59 4.16 -5.16
N GLN A 163 12.00 5.25 -4.69
CA GLN A 163 11.64 6.41 -5.49
C GLN A 163 12.47 7.62 -5.06
N TRP A 164 12.84 8.47 -6.01
CA TRP A 164 13.60 9.69 -5.75
C TRP A 164 13.15 10.82 -6.68
N ARG A 165 13.57 12.05 -6.36
CA ARG A 165 13.28 13.27 -7.14
C ARG A 165 14.37 13.50 -8.18
N GLY A 166 14.24 12.87 -9.35
CA GLY A 166 15.29 12.89 -10.38
C GLY A 166 14.90 13.55 -11.70
N ALA A 167 13.62 13.90 -11.89
CA ALA A 167 13.14 14.62 -13.07
C ALA A 167 12.68 16.03 -12.71
N ASN A 168 12.62 16.91 -13.70
CA ASN A 168 11.82 18.13 -13.57
C ASN A 168 10.34 17.73 -13.55
N PRO A 169 9.51 18.40 -12.73
CA PRO A 169 8.07 18.17 -12.75
C PRO A 169 7.47 18.33 -14.15
N ASP A 170 6.70 17.34 -14.58
CA ASP A 170 5.93 17.36 -15.83
C ASP A 170 4.62 16.56 -15.67
N PRO A 171 3.70 16.54 -16.64
CA PRO A 171 2.43 15.82 -16.51
C PRO A 171 2.56 14.30 -16.28
N ILE A 172 3.66 13.69 -16.72
CA ILE A 172 3.97 12.27 -16.47
C ILE A 172 4.59 12.11 -15.09
N PHE A 173 5.43 13.03 -14.63
CA PHE A 173 6.07 13.01 -13.31
C PHE A 173 5.70 14.29 -12.52
N PRO A 174 4.48 14.39 -11.96
CA PRO A 174 3.99 15.63 -11.33
C PRO A 174 4.89 16.17 -10.23
N ASP A 175 5.61 15.27 -9.54
CA ASP A 175 6.53 15.61 -8.46
C ASP A 175 8.00 15.47 -8.89
N GLY A 176 8.30 15.14 -10.14
CA GLY A 176 9.64 14.81 -10.62
C GLY A 176 10.14 13.45 -10.11
N GLU A 177 9.21 12.57 -9.74
CA GLU A 177 9.44 11.30 -9.09
C GLU A 177 9.85 10.18 -10.06
N LEU A 178 10.89 9.43 -9.71
CA LEU A 178 11.37 8.30 -10.50
C LEU A 178 11.56 7.07 -9.59
N PRO A 179 11.05 5.88 -9.97
CA PRO A 179 10.15 5.64 -11.10
C PRO A 179 8.75 6.21 -10.84
N ARG A 180 7.99 6.45 -11.92
CA ARG A 180 6.62 6.97 -11.85
C ARG A 180 5.67 6.03 -11.12
N TYR A 181 5.61 4.77 -11.55
CA TYR A 181 4.64 3.81 -11.02
C TYR A 181 5.24 3.07 -9.84
N LEU A 182 4.87 3.50 -8.64
CA LEU A 182 5.24 2.84 -7.41
C LEU A 182 4.12 3.00 -6.38
N THR A 183 3.30 1.97 -6.21
CA THR A 183 2.27 1.97 -5.19
C THR A 183 2.45 0.88 -4.16
N ASN A 184 2.21 1.22 -2.90
CA ASN A 184 2.17 0.27 -1.80
C ASN A 184 0.75 -0.33 -1.68
N THR A 185 0.65 -1.66 -1.68
CA THR A 185 -0.68 -2.31 -1.66
C THR A 185 -1.46 -2.08 -0.36
N THR A 186 -0.78 -1.66 0.71
CA THR A 186 -1.39 -1.45 2.04
C THR A 186 -1.76 0.01 2.32
N MET A 187 -1.08 0.97 1.66
CA MET A 187 -1.26 2.40 1.91
C MET A 187 -1.93 3.11 0.71
N GLU A 188 -1.75 2.58 -0.49
CA GLU A 188 -2.24 3.13 -1.77
C GLU A 188 -3.05 2.06 -2.52
N SER A 189 -3.81 1.25 -1.77
CA SER A 189 -4.52 0.06 -2.26
C SER A 189 -5.41 0.33 -3.47
N PHE A 190 -6.04 1.51 -3.50
CA PHE A 190 -6.99 1.92 -4.55
C PHE A 190 -6.41 2.93 -5.54
N LEU A 191 -5.17 3.38 -5.32
CA LEU A 191 -4.51 4.38 -6.14
C LEU A 191 -3.50 3.75 -7.10
N GLN A 192 -3.55 2.43 -7.30
CA GLN A 192 -2.57 1.66 -8.07
C GLN A 192 -2.33 2.24 -9.46
N THR A 193 -3.32 2.88 -10.08
CA THR A 193 -3.23 3.48 -11.42
C THR A 193 -3.45 4.99 -11.43
N ASP A 194 -3.67 5.59 -10.26
CA ASP A 194 -3.95 7.02 -10.13
C ASP A 194 -2.66 7.82 -10.30
N THR A 195 -2.78 9.05 -10.81
CA THR A 195 -1.63 9.93 -10.96
C THR A 195 -0.98 10.32 -9.63
N SER A 196 -1.71 10.32 -8.53
CA SER A 196 -1.19 10.53 -7.17
C SER A 196 -0.70 9.23 -6.51
N GLY A 197 -0.89 8.08 -7.16
CA GLY A 197 -0.46 6.76 -6.70
C GLY A 197 1.04 6.56 -6.76
N THR A 198 1.78 7.38 -6.01
CA THR A 198 3.21 7.24 -5.80
C THR A 198 3.55 7.63 -4.37
N CYS A 199 4.65 7.11 -3.82
CA CYS A 199 5.07 7.49 -2.48
C CYS A 199 5.22 9.01 -2.34
N LEU A 200 5.93 9.66 -3.28
CA LEU A 200 6.12 11.12 -3.24
C LEU A 200 4.82 11.89 -3.53
N GLY A 201 3.97 11.43 -4.45
CA GLY A 201 2.74 12.12 -4.82
C GLY A 201 1.64 12.01 -3.76
N CYS A 202 1.50 10.84 -3.12
CA CYS A 202 0.61 10.65 -1.99
C CYS A 202 1.06 11.53 -0.82
N HIS A 203 2.35 11.52 -0.47
CA HIS A 203 2.87 12.34 0.62
C HIS A 203 2.84 13.85 0.32
N ALA A 204 2.95 14.28 -0.94
CA ALA A 204 2.84 15.69 -1.33
C ALA A 204 1.43 16.28 -1.11
N THR A 205 0.41 15.43 -1.06
CA THR A 205 -1.00 15.86 -0.99
C THR A 205 -1.78 15.32 0.22
N ALA A 206 -1.20 14.38 0.98
CA ALA A 206 -1.84 13.76 2.13
C ALA A 206 -2.21 14.78 3.21
N ARG A 207 -3.45 14.69 3.71
CA ARG A 207 -3.97 15.54 4.79
C ARG A 207 -4.64 14.71 5.88
N THR A 208 -4.57 15.20 7.12
CA THR A 208 -5.36 14.69 8.24
C THR A 208 -6.83 15.08 8.07
N PRO A 209 -7.77 14.48 8.82
CA PRO A 209 -9.18 14.89 8.81
C PRO A 209 -9.39 16.38 9.12
N GLU A 210 -8.48 16.98 9.88
CA GLU A 210 -8.47 18.41 10.24
C GLU A 210 -7.81 19.29 9.16
N GLY A 211 -7.38 18.71 8.02
CA GLY A 211 -6.81 19.42 6.88
C GLY A 211 -5.31 19.72 6.98
N ALA A 212 -4.64 19.32 8.07
CA ALA A 212 -3.20 19.49 8.24
C ALA A 212 -2.43 18.53 7.31
N PRO A 213 -1.21 18.86 6.85
CA PRO A 213 -0.38 17.91 6.11
C PRO A 213 -0.15 16.63 6.93
N ALA A 214 -0.39 15.47 6.31
CA ALA A 214 -0.23 14.14 6.93
C ALA A 214 1.07 13.45 6.52
N ASP A 215 2.12 14.22 6.21
CA ASP A 215 3.46 13.69 5.94
C ASP A 215 4.18 13.35 7.26
N PHE A 216 3.80 12.22 7.84
CA PHE A 216 4.41 11.74 9.08
C PHE A 216 5.68 10.93 8.76
N THR A 217 6.85 11.49 9.09
CA THR A 217 8.12 10.74 9.11
C THR A 217 8.61 10.60 10.55
N PHE A 218 8.81 9.36 11.00
CA PHE A 218 9.43 9.08 12.29
C PHE A 218 10.95 8.99 12.13
N LEU A 219 11.67 9.93 12.74
CA LEU A 219 13.13 9.89 12.77
C LEU A 219 13.58 9.02 13.93
N PHE A 220 14.09 7.83 13.62
CA PHE A 220 14.80 7.00 14.59
C PHE A 220 16.18 7.64 14.84
N ARG A 221 16.46 7.98 16.11
CA ARG A 221 17.78 8.45 16.56
C ARG A 221 18.63 7.28 17.00
#